data_AF-A0A7V9LTK5-F1
#
_entry.id   AF-A0A7V9LTK5-F1
#
_cell.length_a   1.000
_cell.length_b   1.000
_cell.length_c   1.000
_cell.angle_alpha   90.00
_cell.angle_beta   90.00
_cell.angle_gamma   90.00
#
_symmetry.space_group_name_H-M   'P 1'
#
loop_
_entity.id
_entity.type
_entity.pdbx_description
1 polymer ?
#
loop_
_entity_poly.entity_id
_entity_poly.type
_entity_poly.pdbx_seq_one_letter_code
_entity_poly.pdbx_strand_id
1 'polypeptide(L)'
;MTTAHTNDDADFKIVALVSSVGGLTATTEVLDRFPADYSAAILVLQHAEPTRISELPDILGRRTAVSVQAAVDGSTLRPGQVLVCPSGWHTLISVDLTVQLIVSGAYPPSRPSADLLLTTLAMAAGARVIAVVLTGGGIDGPRAPQRCTDSGDASSPQIGRARRCSPCRRPRSAVTAPSTASCR
;
A
#
# COMPACT_ATOMS: atom_id res chain seq x y z
N MET A 1 27.41 14.70 24.41
CA MET A 1 27.01 15.66 23.38
C MET A 1 25.63 15.23 22.90
N THR A 2 24.60 15.90 23.43
CA THR A 2 23.19 15.64 23.16
C THR A 2 22.79 16.43 21.92
N THR A 3 22.48 15.76 20.81
CA THR A 3 21.87 16.41 19.65
C THR A 3 20.35 16.36 19.78
N ALA A 4 19.77 17.55 19.61
CA ALA A 4 18.39 17.87 19.86
C ALA A 4 17.43 17.29 18.81
N HIS A 5 16.25 16.99 19.33
CA HIS A 5 15.01 16.55 18.71
C HIS A 5 14.48 17.55 17.67
N THR A 6 14.11 17.08 16.48
CA THR A 6 13.10 17.71 15.61
C THR A 6 12.10 16.64 15.19
N ASN A 7 11.40 16.08 16.17
CA ASN A 7 10.16 15.36 15.92
C ASN A 7 9.07 16.42 15.82
N ASP A 8 9.09 17.21 14.75
CA ASP A 8 7.94 18.00 14.37
C ASP A 8 6.98 17.02 13.71
N ASP A 9 5.89 16.81 14.42
CA ASP A 9 4.93 15.75 14.28
C ASP A 9 4.39 15.73 12.85
N ALA A 10 4.77 14.74 12.08
CA ALA A 10 4.10 14.40 10.84
C ALA A 10 2.67 13.91 11.19
N ASP A 11 1.78 14.81 11.63
CA ASP A 11 0.40 14.52 12.01
C ASP A 11 -0.50 14.39 10.76
N PHE A 12 -0.04 13.58 9.82
CA PHE A 12 -0.81 13.20 8.67
C PHE A 12 -1.00 11.69 8.64
N LYS A 13 -2.11 11.27 8.02
CA LYS A 13 -2.37 9.85 7.79
C LYS A 13 -1.52 9.36 6.63
N ILE A 14 -1.13 8.10 6.68
CA ILE A 14 -0.41 7.44 5.60
C ILE A 14 -1.28 6.30 5.08
N VAL A 15 -1.62 6.36 3.80
CA VAL A 15 -2.43 5.33 3.14
C VAL A 15 -1.51 4.44 2.30
N ALA A 16 -1.46 3.15 2.61
CA ALA A 16 -0.76 2.17 1.78
C ALA A 16 -1.77 1.40 0.93
N LEU A 17 -1.75 1.62 -0.38
CA LEU A 17 -2.52 0.89 -1.38
C LEU A 17 -1.65 -0.26 -1.91
N VAL A 18 -2.02 -1.50 -1.60
CA VAL A 18 -1.29 -2.70 -2.03
C VAL A 18 -2.15 -3.48 -3.01
N SER A 19 -1.62 -3.84 -4.17
CA SER A 19 -2.37 -4.51 -5.22
C SER A 19 -1.51 -5.45 -6.08
N SER A 20 -2.16 -6.36 -6.82
CA SER A 20 -1.50 -7.36 -7.68
C SER A 20 -2.22 -7.46 -9.03
N VAL A 21 -2.35 -8.63 -9.65
CA VAL A 21 -3.04 -8.83 -10.94
C VAL A 21 -4.39 -8.08 -10.97
N GLY A 22 -4.61 -7.29 -12.03
CA GLY A 22 -5.80 -6.44 -12.24
C GLY A 22 -5.93 -5.23 -11.29
N GLY A 23 -4.98 -5.06 -10.37
CA GLY A 23 -5.01 -4.07 -9.30
C GLY A 23 -4.89 -2.63 -9.77
N LEU A 24 -4.31 -2.41 -10.95
CA LEU A 24 -4.16 -1.08 -11.55
C LEU A 24 -5.49 -0.33 -11.68
N THR A 25 -6.53 -1.00 -12.17
CA THR A 25 -7.86 -0.38 -12.32
C THR A 25 -8.42 0.04 -10.96
N ALA A 26 -8.37 -0.86 -9.97
CA ALA A 26 -8.85 -0.56 -8.62
C ALA A 26 -8.06 0.57 -7.95
N THR A 27 -6.73 0.56 -8.07
CA THR A 27 -5.86 1.62 -7.55
C THR A 27 -6.17 2.95 -8.21
N THR A 28 -6.37 2.96 -9.53
CA THR A 28 -6.73 4.16 -10.28
C THR A 28 -8.08 4.72 -9.83
N GLU A 29 -9.11 3.88 -9.71
CA GLU A 29 -10.46 4.29 -9.26
C GLU A 29 -10.47 4.86 -7.84
N VAL A 30 -9.58 4.36 -6.97
CA VAL A 30 -9.41 4.90 -5.62
C VAL A 30 -8.73 6.26 -5.69
N LEU A 31 -7.62 6.37 -6.44
CA LEU A 31 -6.83 7.60 -6.51
C LEU A 31 -7.54 8.75 -7.24
N ASP A 32 -8.34 8.46 -8.26
CA ASP A 32 -9.11 9.43 -9.05
C ASP A 32 -10.14 10.21 -8.19
N ARG A 33 -10.47 9.68 -7.00
CA ARG A 33 -11.39 10.34 -6.06
C ARG A 33 -10.71 11.28 -5.08
N PHE A 34 -9.38 11.32 -5.04
CA PHE A 34 -8.67 12.21 -4.14
C PHE A 34 -8.46 13.58 -4.77
N PRO A 35 -8.77 14.67 -4.04
CA PRO A 35 -8.48 16.03 -4.49
C PRO A 35 -6.96 16.30 -4.46
N ALA A 36 -6.48 17.28 -5.21
CA ALA A 36 -5.05 17.60 -5.32
C ALA A 36 -4.39 17.95 -3.97
N ASP A 37 -5.16 18.51 -3.03
CA ASP A 37 -4.75 18.96 -1.70
C ASP A 37 -4.99 17.91 -0.60
N TYR A 38 -5.12 16.63 -0.97
CA TYR A 38 -5.39 15.55 -0.02
C TYR A 38 -4.37 15.51 1.12
N SER A 39 -4.83 15.58 2.36
CA SER A 39 -3.98 15.81 3.55
C SER A 39 -3.17 14.60 4.02
N ALA A 40 -3.23 13.48 3.31
CA ALA A 40 -2.49 12.26 3.64
C ALA A 40 -1.41 11.97 2.59
N ALA A 41 -0.34 11.29 3.03
CA ALA A 41 0.63 10.69 2.12
C ALA A 41 0.11 9.34 1.64
N ILE A 42 0.28 9.04 0.35
CA ILE A 42 -0.18 7.78 -0.23
C ILE A 42 1.02 7.01 -0.77
N LEU A 43 1.13 5.74 -0.39
CA LEU A 43 2.07 4.78 -0.94
C LEU A 43 1.30 3.77 -1.78
N VAL A 44 1.78 3.51 -3.00
CA VAL A 44 1.19 2.54 -3.92
C VAL A 44 2.22 1.44 -4.18
N LEU A 45 1.89 0.24 -3.76
CA LEU A 45 2.62 -0.98 -4.10
C LEU A 45 1.78 -1.81 -5.04
N GLN A 46 2.30 -2.03 -6.24
CA GLN A 46 1.71 -2.91 -7.24
C GLN A 46 2.69 -4.06 -7.47
N HIS A 47 2.29 -5.30 -7.15
CA HIS A 47 3.03 -6.46 -7.59
C HIS A 47 3.00 -6.50 -9.12
N ALA A 48 4.19 -6.44 -9.70
CA ALA A 48 4.45 -6.45 -11.13
C ALA A 48 5.74 -7.23 -11.39
N GLU A 49 5.99 -7.57 -12.65
CA GLU A 49 7.22 -8.24 -13.06
C GLU A 49 8.46 -7.40 -12.65
N PRO A 50 9.41 -7.95 -11.87
CA PRO A 50 10.54 -7.20 -11.31
C PRO A 50 11.49 -6.57 -12.35
N THR A 51 11.49 -7.10 -13.57
CA THR A 51 12.45 -6.72 -14.62
C THR A 51 11.99 -5.54 -15.49
N ARG A 52 10.72 -5.12 -15.37
CA ARG A 52 10.18 -4.01 -16.17
C ARG A 52 10.20 -2.71 -15.37
N ILE A 53 10.74 -1.65 -15.97
CA ILE A 53 10.55 -0.29 -15.46
C ILE A 53 9.04 -0.02 -15.46
N SER A 54 8.53 0.39 -14.30
CA SER A 54 7.11 0.58 -14.09
C SER A 54 6.65 1.93 -14.65
N GLU A 55 5.77 1.90 -15.65
CA GLU A 55 5.07 3.08 -16.18
C GLU A 55 3.87 3.50 -15.29
N LEU A 56 3.70 2.83 -14.14
CA LEU A 56 2.59 3.09 -13.21
C LEU A 56 2.50 4.55 -12.74
N PRO A 57 3.60 5.25 -12.38
CA PRO A 57 3.51 6.64 -11.99
C PRO A 57 2.88 7.52 -13.07
N ASP A 58 3.28 7.33 -14.33
CA ASP A 58 2.77 8.11 -15.47
C ASP A 58 1.33 7.76 -15.83
N ILE A 59 0.94 6.49 -15.68
CA ILE A 59 -0.45 6.05 -15.90
C ILE A 59 -1.37 6.65 -14.83
N LEU A 60 -0.97 6.57 -13.56
CA LEU A 60 -1.74 7.10 -12.44
C LEU A 60 -1.79 8.63 -12.48
N GLY A 61 -0.65 9.30 -12.70
CA GLY A 61 -0.56 10.76 -12.74
C GLY A 61 -1.43 11.41 -13.82
N ARG A 62 -1.71 10.72 -14.94
CA ARG A 62 -2.66 11.19 -15.97
C ARG A 62 -4.12 11.12 -15.55
N ARG A 63 -4.44 10.37 -14.49
CA ARG A 63 -5.82 10.06 -14.06
C ARG A 63 -6.12 10.55 -12.65
N THR A 64 -5.22 11.27 -11.99
CA THR A 64 -5.38 11.69 -10.60
C THR A 64 -4.99 13.14 -10.44
N ALA A 65 -5.70 13.87 -9.59
CA ALA A 65 -5.37 15.27 -9.28
C ALA A 65 -4.16 15.40 -8.34
N VAL A 66 -3.85 14.34 -7.57
CA VAL A 66 -2.70 14.29 -6.65
C VAL A 66 -1.40 14.07 -7.43
N SER A 67 -0.30 14.67 -6.96
CA SER A 67 1.02 14.47 -7.55
C SER A 67 1.48 13.02 -7.38
N VAL A 68 1.74 12.33 -8.50
CA VAL A 68 2.20 10.93 -8.51
C VAL A 68 3.65 10.85 -8.98
N GLN A 69 4.49 10.18 -8.20
CA GLN A 69 5.91 10.00 -8.50
C GLN A 69 6.37 8.59 -8.16
N ALA A 70 7.40 8.09 -8.87
CA ALA A 70 8.09 6.88 -8.44
C ALA A 70 8.86 7.18 -7.14
N ALA A 71 8.79 6.27 -6.17
CA ALA A 71 9.62 6.36 -4.99
C ALA A 71 11.08 6.10 -5.37
N VAL A 72 11.96 7.01 -4.97
CA VAL A 72 13.42 6.84 -5.04
C VAL A 72 13.99 6.70 -3.63
N ASP A 73 15.18 6.13 -3.51
CA ASP A 73 15.85 6.03 -2.22
C ASP A 73 16.03 7.41 -1.58
N GLY A 74 15.71 7.53 -0.30
CA GLY A 74 15.70 8.80 0.43
C GLY A 74 14.46 9.68 0.23
N SER A 75 13.46 9.24 -0.56
CA SER A 75 12.19 10.00 -0.70
C SER A 75 11.47 10.13 0.65
N THR A 76 11.11 11.34 1.05
CA THR A 76 10.31 11.57 2.27
C THR A 76 8.83 11.48 1.96
N LEU A 77 8.04 10.80 2.80
CA LEU A 77 6.58 10.85 2.71
C LEU A 77 6.07 12.24 3.06
N ARG A 78 5.23 12.82 2.20
CA ARG A 78 4.63 14.14 2.38
C ARG A 78 3.12 14.08 2.10
N PRO A 79 2.29 14.88 2.81
CA PRO A 79 0.90 15.08 2.45
C PRO A 79 0.74 15.55 1.00
N GLY A 80 -0.36 15.16 0.34
CA GLY A 80 -0.66 15.59 -1.02
C GLY A 80 0.21 14.92 -2.09
N GLN A 81 0.88 13.81 -1.75
CA GLN A 81 1.73 13.06 -2.67
C GLN A 81 1.35 11.59 -2.71
N VAL A 82 1.44 11.01 -3.90
CA VAL A 82 1.42 9.57 -4.14
C VAL A 82 2.82 9.12 -4.54
N LEU A 83 3.41 8.22 -3.77
CA LEU A 83 4.66 7.54 -4.10
C LEU A 83 4.38 6.10 -4.54
N VAL A 84 4.84 5.77 -5.73
CA VAL A 84 4.73 4.42 -6.29
C VAL A 84 6.01 3.64 -6.01
N CYS A 85 5.90 2.51 -5.31
CA CYS A 85 7.01 1.61 -5.04
C CYS A 85 7.57 1.04 -6.35
N PRO A 86 8.88 1.17 -6.63
CA PRO A 86 9.47 0.64 -7.85
C PRO A 86 9.49 -0.90 -7.86
N SER A 87 9.29 -1.48 -9.04
CA SER A 87 9.51 -2.91 -9.31
C SER A 87 10.98 -3.28 -9.14
N GLY A 88 11.26 -4.50 -8.70
CA GLY A 88 12.64 -4.99 -8.55
C GLY A 88 13.33 -4.63 -7.23
N TRP A 89 12.76 -3.72 -6.44
CA TRP A 89 13.26 -3.30 -5.12
C TRP A 89 12.22 -3.59 -4.04
N HIS A 90 12.64 -3.87 -2.82
CA HIS A 90 11.75 -3.75 -1.67
C HIS A 90 11.78 -2.33 -1.16
N THR A 91 10.60 -1.80 -0.87
CA THR A 91 10.43 -0.49 -0.25
C THR A 91 10.23 -0.68 1.24
N LEU A 92 11.12 -0.11 2.03
CA LEU A 92 11.02 -0.01 3.48
C LEU A 92 10.80 1.45 3.87
N ILE A 93 10.15 1.67 5.02
CA ILE A 93 9.94 3.00 5.59
C ILE A 93 10.69 3.13 6.90
N SER A 94 11.58 4.11 6.97
CA SER A 94 12.32 4.50 8.17
C SER A 94 11.43 5.23 9.18
N VAL A 95 11.90 5.36 10.42
CA VAL A 95 11.19 6.07 11.51
C VAL A 95 10.94 7.55 11.18
N ASP A 96 11.83 8.19 10.40
CA ASP A 96 11.70 9.57 9.91
C ASP A 96 10.83 9.69 8.65
N LEU A 97 10.05 8.65 8.32
CA LEU A 97 9.17 8.58 7.15
C LEU A 97 9.92 8.74 5.81
N THR A 98 11.17 8.28 5.77
CA THR A 98 11.95 8.20 4.53
C THR A 98 11.86 6.80 3.92
N VAL A 99 11.81 6.76 2.59
CA VAL A 99 11.84 5.53 1.79
C VAL A 99 13.27 5.02 1.72
N GLN A 100 13.45 3.74 2.05
CA GLN A 100 14.67 2.98 1.77
C GLN A 100 14.38 1.90 0.73
N LEU A 101 15.14 1.89 -0.35
CA LEU A 101 15.04 0.88 -1.40
C LEU A 101 16.17 -0.13 -1.25
N ILE A 102 15.81 -1.39 -1.02
CA ILE A 102 16.78 -2.48 -0.89
C ILE A 102 16.56 -3.55 -1.96
N VAL A 103 17.66 -4.13 -2.43
CA VAL A 103 17.62 -5.39 -3.19
C VAL A 103 17.89 -6.52 -2.21
N SER A 104 16.99 -7.50 -2.13
CA SER A 104 17.23 -8.73 -1.36
C SER A 104 17.71 -9.87 -2.28
N GLY A 105 18.28 -10.90 -1.66
CA GLY A 105 18.63 -12.15 -2.33
C GLY A 105 17.39 -12.95 -2.72
N ALA A 106 17.44 -14.29 -2.65
CA ALA A 106 16.34 -15.14 -3.11
C ALA A 106 15.00 -14.94 -2.37
N TYR A 107 15.01 -14.30 -1.19
CA TYR A 107 13.83 -14.09 -0.36
C TYR A 107 13.77 -12.65 0.21
N PRO A 108 12.58 -12.02 0.29
CA PRO A 108 11.30 -12.50 -0.24
C PRO A 108 11.24 -12.46 -1.78
N PRO A 109 10.48 -13.39 -2.41
CA PRO A 109 10.52 -13.56 -3.86
C PRO A 109 9.85 -12.41 -4.62
N SER A 110 8.83 -11.78 -4.04
CA SER A 110 8.11 -10.65 -4.66
C SER A 110 8.84 -9.34 -4.42
N ARG A 111 9.17 -8.62 -5.50
CA ARG A 111 9.88 -7.33 -5.47
C ARG A 111 9.08 -6.28 -6.23
N PRO A 112 8.35 -5.39 -5.54
CA PRO A 112 8.36 -5.13 -4.09
C PRO A 112 7.57 -6.15 -3.26
N SER A 113 7.90 -6.25 -1.96
CA SER A 113 7.19 -7.11 -1.00
C SER A 113 6.21 -6.27 -0.20
N ALA A 114 4.92 -6.59 -0.29
CA ALA A 114 3.87 -5.94 0.49
C ALA A 114 4.10 -6.09 2.01
N ASP A 115 4.54 -7.25 2.45
CA ASP A 115 4.74 -7.55 3.87
C ASP A 115 5.84 -6.68 4.49
N LEU A 116 6.97 -6.53 3.78
CA LEU A 116 8.06 -5.67 4.21
C LEU A 116 7.64 -4.20 4.28
N LEU A 117 6.92 -3.71 3.25
CA LEU A 117 6.41 -2.35 3.23
C LEU A 117 5.47 -2.10 4.40
N LEU A 118 4.44 -2.94 4.57
CA LEU A 118 3.42 -2.74 5.60
C LEU A 118 3.98 -2.89 7.02
N THR A 119 4.91 -3.83 7.22
CA THR A 119 5.57 -4.03 8.52
C THR A 119 6.41 -2.81 8.90
N THR A 120 7.30 -2.36 8.01
CA THR A 120 8.14 -1.19 8.30
C THR A 120 7.33 0.10 8.43
N LEU A 121 6.29 0.26 7.62
CA LEU A 121 5.38 1.40 7.72
C LEU A 121 4.61 1.40 9.05
N ALA A 122 4.10 0.25 9.49
CA ALA A 122 3.44 0.12 10.79
C ALA A 122 4.39 0.43 11.96
N MET A 123 5.66 0.01 11.87
CA MET A 123 6.68 0.34 12.87
C MET A 123 7.01 1.84 12.90
N ALA A 124 7.10 2.49 11.74
CA ALA A 124 7.44 3.91 11.65
C ALA A 124 6.27 4.84 12.03
N ALA A 125 5.04 4.49 11.66
CA ALA A 125 3.91 5.41 11.75
C ALA A 125 2.73 4.94 12.61
N GLY A 126 2.73 3.69 13.07
CA GLY A 126 1.76 3.17 14.03
C GLY A 126 0.31 3.40 13.61
N ALA A 127 -0.49 3.98 14.51
CA ALA A 127 -1.92 4.23 14.30
C ALA A 127 -2.25 5.27 13.20
N ARG A 128 -1.25 5.92 12.59
CA ARG A 128 -1.43 6.82 11.44
C ARG A 128 -1.59 6.07 10.12
N VAL A 129 -1.25 4.79 10.08
CA VAL A 129 -1.24 3.97 8.88
C VAL A 129 -2.62 3.37 8.60
N ILE A 130 -3.06 3.52 7.36
CA ILE A 130 -4.24 2.84 6.82
C ILE A 130 -3.75 1.97 5.66
N ALA A 131 -3.75 0.65 5.86
CA ALA A 131 -3.39 -0.31 4.82
C ALA A 131 -4.66 -0.79 4.09
N VAL A 132 -4.66 -0.70 2.76
CA VAL A 132 -5.74 -1.14 1.88
C VAL A 132 -5.18 -2.14 0.88
N VAL A 133 -5.64 -3.37 0.97
CA VAL A 133 -5.26 -4.43 0.02
C VAL A 133 -6.35 -4.55 -1.04
N LEU A 134 -6.01 -4.24 -2.28
CA LEU A 134 -6.89 -4.26 -3.43
C LEU A 134 -6.64 -5.54 -4.25
N THR A 135 -7.72 -6.23 -4.57
CA THR A 135 -7.69 -7.37 -5.50
C THR A 135 -8.25 -6.95 -6.85
N GLY A 136 -7.48 -7.16 -7.91
CA GLY A 136 -7.97 -6.95 -9.28
C GLY A 136 -8.62 -8.20 -9.83
N GLY A 137 -9.93 -8.33 -9.66
CA GLY A 137 -10.71 -9.23 -10.50
C GLY A 137 -11.09 -8.49 -11.77
N GLY A 138 -10.65 -8.97 -12.93
CA GLY A 138 -11.10 -8.47 -14.22
C GLY A 138 -12.62 -8.50 -14.31
N ILE A 139 -13.18 -7.43 -14.86
CA ILE A 139 -14.57 -7.33 -15.30
C ILE A 139 -14.74 -8.18 -16.56
N ASP A 140 -15.01 -9.47 -16.40
CA ASP A 140 -15.85 -10.17 -17.37
C ASP A 140 -17.31 -9.86 -17.00
N GLY A 141 -18.11 -9.48 -18.00
CA GLY A 141 -19.53 -9.18 -17.88
C GLY A 141 -20.37 -10.34 -17.29
N PRO A 142 -21.69 -10.14 -17.13
CA PRO A 142 -22.50 -10.87 -16.16
C PRO A 142 -22.59 -12.36 -16.47
N ARG A 143 -22.05 -13.20 -15.59
CA ARG A 143 -22.51 -14.59 -15.46
C ARG A 143 -22.62 -14.96 -13.99
N ALA A 144 -23.87 -15.04 -13.54
CA ALA A 144 -24.25 -15.61 -12.25
C ALA A 144 -24.07 -17.16 -12.27
N PRO A 145 -24.37 -17.88 -11.19
CA PRO A 145 -23.39 -18.36 -10.20
C PRO A 145 -23.26 -19.89 -10.21
N GLN A 146 -22.05 -20.44 -10.05
CA GLN A 146 -21.75 -21.82 -9.61
C GLN A 146 -20.23 -22.02 -9.79
N ARG A 147 -19.46 -22.71 -8.94
CA ARG A 147 -19.75 -23.76 -7.98
C ARG A 147 -18.50 -23.86 -7.10
N CYS A 148 -18.64 -23.92 -5.78
CA CYS A 148 -17.56 -24.38 -4.92
C CYS A 148 -17.33 -25.86 -5.17
N THR A 149 -16.10 -26.24 -5.47
CA THR A 149 -15.59 -27.60 -5.27
C THR A 149 -14.24 -27.49 -4.59
N ASP A 150 -14.15 -28.15 -3.44
CA ASP A 150 -12.98 -28.26 -2.59
C ASP A 150 -11.85 -29.03 -3.26
N SER A 151 -10.63 -28.51 -3.06
CA SER A 151 -9.32 -29.18 -3.04
C SER A 151 -8.30 -28.05 -2.95
N GLY A 152 -7.40 -27.92 -1.99
CA GLY A 152 -6.67 -28.89 -1.18
C GLY A 152 -5.24 -28.32 -1.12
N ASP A 153 -4.82 -27.93 0.09
CA ASP A 153 -3.44 -27.67 0.55
C ASP A 153 -2.51 -26.71 -0.21
N ALA A 154 -2.18 -25.58 0.44
CA ALA A 154 -0.81 -25.25 0.83
C ALA A 154 -0.78 -24.03 1.78
N SER A 155 -0.19 -24.26 2.93
CA SER A 155 0.07 -23.38 4.07
C SER A 155 0.60 -21.98 3.73
N SER A 156 -0.01 -20.95 4.31
CA SER A 156 0.62 -19.65 4.61
C SER A 156 0.26 -19.26 6.05
N PRO A 157 1.21 -18.79 6.87
CA PRO A 157 0.91 -18.39 8.24
C PRO A 157 0.02 -17.14 8.20
N GLN A 158 -1.18 -17.26 8.76
CA GLN A 158 -2.09 -16.14 8.96
C GLN A 158 -1.51 -15.17 9.99
N ILE A 159 -1.23 -13.93 9.56
CA ILE A 159 -1.13 -12.78 10.46
C ILE A 159 -2.19 -11.77 10.01
N GLY A 160 -3.16 -11.50 10.91
CA GLY A 160 -4.13 -10.40 10.84
C GLY A 160 -5.20 -10.53 9.74
N ARG A 161 -6.48 -10.65 10.11
CA ARG A 161 -7.62 -10.65 9.17
C ARG A 161 -7.62 -9.41 8.25
N ALA A 162 -7.08 -9.52 7.04
CA ALA A 162 -7.42 -8.66 5.92
C ALA A 162 -8.83 -9.00 5.45
N ARG A 163 -9.77 -8.05 5.54
CA ARG A 163 -11.09 -8.22 4.93
C ARG A 163 -10.96 -8.05 3.42
N ARG A 164 -11.37 -9.09 2.69
CA ARG A 164 -11.55 -9.09 1.24
C ARG A 164 -12.74 -8.17 0.91
N CYS A 165 -12.52 -7.05 0.21
CA CYS A 165 -13.61 -6.21 -0.27
C CYS A 165 -14.08 -6.70 -1.64
N SER A 166 -15.24 -7.37 -1.69
CA SER A 166 -16.06 -7.51 -2.91
C SER A 166 -16.87 -6.23 -3.13
N PRO A 167 -17.30 -5.90 -4.36
CA PRO A 167 -17.67 -4.54 -4.73
C PRO A 167 -18.99 -4.13 -4.04
N CYS A 168 -18.90 -3.25 -3.05
CA CYS A 168 -20.08 -2.70 -2.39
C CYS A 168 -20.16 -1.18 -2.60
N ARG A 169 -21.30 -0.75 -3.13
CA ARG A 169 -21.71 0.64 -3.28
C ARG A 169 -21.59 1.37 -1.94
N ARG A 170 -20.91 2.54 -1.98
CA ARG A 170 -20.72 3.56 -0.94
C ARG A 170 -19.69 3.19 0.15
N PRO A 171 -18.66 4.02 0.41
CA PRO A 171 -17.79 3.81 1.54
C PRO A 171 -18.38 4.47 2.79
N ARG A 172 -18.60 3.65 3.82
CA ARG A 172 -18.42 4.06 5.22
C ARG A 172 -17.55 3.02 5.91
N SER A 173 -16.67 3.52 6.77
CA SER A 173 -15.83 2.84 7.76
C SER A 173 -14.35 2.64 7.38
N ALA A 174 -13.51 3.49 7.98
CA ALA A 174 -12.08 3.30 8.20
C ALA A 174 -11.85 2.31 9.36
N VAL A 175 -10.77 1.52 9.30
CA VAL A 175 -10.32 0.64 10.39
C VAL A 175 -9.12 1.27 11.08
N THR A 176 -9.22 1.48 12.39
CA THR A 176 -8.11 1.85 13.28
C THR A 176 -7.52 0.58 13.88
N ALA A 177 -6.19 0.49 13.99
CA ALA A 177 -5.49 -0.61 14.65
C ALA A 177 -5.92 -0.78 16.13
N PRO A 178 -5.91 -2.00 16.70
CA PRO A 178 -6.39 -2.23 18.05
C PRO A 178 -5.49 -1.56 19.09
N SER A 179 -6.12 -0.75 19.94
CA SER A 179 -5.59 -0.30 21.22
C SER A 179 -5.37 -1.52 22.12
N THR A 180 -4.15 -1.68 22.63
CA THR A 180 -3.85 -2.66 23.68
C THR A 180 -4.52 -2.20 24.98
N ALA A 181 -5.71 -2.73 25.26
CA ALA A 181 -6.30 -2.66 26.59
C ALA A 181 -5.60 -3.69 27.50
N SER A 182 -4.98 -3.15 28.55
CA SER A 182 -4.36 -3.90 29.64
C SER A 182 -5.42 -4.68 30.43
N CYS A 183 -5.26 -6.00 30.53
CA CYS A 183 -5.96 -6.82 31.53
C CYS A 183 -5.05 -6.96 32.75
N ARG A 184 -5.46 -6.36 33.87
CA ARG A 184 -5.13 -6.85 35.21
C ARG A 184 -6.09 -7.98 35.57
#